data_AF-A0A537MXM9-F1
#
_entry.id   AF-A0A537MXM9-F1
#
_cell.length_a   1.000
_cell.length_b   1.000
_cell.length_c   1.000
_cell.angle_alpha   90.00
_cell.angle_beta   90.00
_cell.angle_gamma   90.00
#
_symmetry.space_group_name_H-M   'P 1'
#
loop_
_entity.id
_entity.type
_entity.pdbx_description
1 polymer ?
#
loop_
_entity_poly.entity_id
_entity_poly.type
_entity_poly.pdbx_seq_one_letter_code
_entity_poly.pdbx_strand_id
1 'polypeptide(L)' 'MQRDARAIAATIAALAAKFGNHLVTSRAVCEQHGNTTTWIANEPPDAVVYP' A
#
# COMPACT_ATOMS: atom_id res chain seq x y z
N MET A 1 4.24 15.98 8.16
CA MET A 1 3.88 16.01 6.73
C MET A 1 2.47 15.44 6.58
N GLN A 2 1.62 16.07 5.78
CA GLN A 2 0.23 15.62 5.59
C GLN A 2 0.19 14.55 4.49
N ARG A 3 -0.51 13.42 4.70
CA ARG A 3 -0.83 12.50 3.61
C ARG A 3 -1.88 13.14 2.70
N ASP A 4 -1.60 13.22 1.41
CA ASP A 4 -2.56 13.69 0.41
C ASP A 4 -3.39 12.51 -0.11
N ALA A 5 -4.59 12.36 0.44
CA ALA A 5 -5.48 11.25 0.11
C ALA A 5 -5.86 11.21 -1.39
N ARG A 6 -5.96 12.38 -2.03
CA ARG A 6 -6.31 12.46 -3.47
C ARG A 6 -5.15 11.99 -4.33
N ALA A 7 -3.94 12.42 -4.01
CA ALA A 7 -2.75 11.96 -4.72
C ALA A 7 -2.52 10.45 -4.55
N ILE A 8 -2.75 9.91 -3.35
CA ILE A 8 -2.64 8.47 -3.07
C ILE A 8 -3.66 7.69 -3.91
N ALA A 9 -4.94 8.08 -3.89
CA ALA A 9 -5.99 7.41 -4.66
C ALA A 9 -5.70 7.42 -6.18
N ALA A 10 -5.23 8.55 -6.71
CA ALA A 10 -4.86 8.66 -8.12
C ALA A 10 -3.68 7.73 -8.48
N THR A 11 -2.69 7.63 -7.60
CA THR A 11 -1.53 6.74 -7.78
C THR A 11 -1.95 5.27 -7.75
N ILE A 12 -2.79 4.87 -6.80
CA ILE A 12 -3.32 3.50 -6.71
C ILE A 12 -4.10 3.14 -7.98
N ALA A 13 -4.95 4.05 -8.49
CA ALA A 13 -5.68 3.83 -9.73
C ALA A 13 -4.74 3.64 -10.95
N ALA A 14 -3.68 4.44 -11.04
CA ALA A 14 -2.67 4.30 -12.09
C ALA A 14 -1.90 2.96 -11.99
N LEU A 15 -1.57 2.52 -10.78
CA LEU A 15 -0.93 1.22 -10.54
C LEU A 15 -1.89 0.06 -10.89
N ALA A 16 -3.17 0.18 -10.56
CA ALA A 16 -4.18 -0.83 -10.88
C ALA A 16 -4.33 -0.99 -12.40
N ALA A 17 -4.34 0.13 -13.15
CA ALA A 17 -4.37 0.09 -14.61
C ALA A 17 -3.12 -0.57 -15.22
N LYS A 18 -1.96 -0.44 -14.57
CA LYS A 18 -0.68 -0.99 -15.06
C LYS A 18 -0.48 -2.46 -14.70
N PHE A 19 -0.86 -2.87 -13.48
CA PHE A 19 -0.53 -4.18 -12.91
C PHE A 19 -1.75 -5.11 -12.75
N GLY A 20 -2.97 -4.59 -12.94
CA GLY A 20 -4.20 -5.38 -12.84
C GLY A 20 -4.31 -6.11 -11.50
N ASN A 21 -4.56 -7.41 -11.56
CA ASN A 21 -4.75 -8.27 -10.38
C ASN A 21 -3.50 -8.43 -9.51
N HIS A 22 -2.33 -7.97 -9.95
CA HIS A 22 -1.09 -8.01 -9.18
C HIS A 22 -0.97 -6.87 -8.16
N LEU A 23 -1.95 -5.97 -8.10
CA LEU A 23 -2.05 -4.93 -7.07
C LEU A 23 -3.00 -5.37 -5.95
N VAL A 24 -2.53 -5.30 -4.71
CA VAL A 24 -3.34 -5.56 -3.52
C VAL A 24 -3.46 -4.30 -2.67
N THR A 25 -4.70 -3.92 -2.34
CA THR A 25 -5.01 -2.82 -1.41
C THR A 25 -5.69 -3.31 -0.13
N SER A 26 -5.74 -4.63 0.08
CA SER A 26 -6.27 -5.23 1.30
C SER A 26 -5.46 -4.79 2.51
N ARG A 27 -6.16 -4.27 3.53
CA ARG A 27 -5.53 -3.78 4.76
C ARG A 27 -4.66 -4.84 5.44
N ALA A 28 -5.16 -6.07 5.56
CA ALA A 28 -4.41 -7.15 6.20
C ALA A 28 -3.10 -7.48 5.48
N VAL A 29 -3.09 -7.44 4.14
CA VAL A 29 -1.88 -7.71 3.34
C VAL A 29 -0.89 -6.54 3.46
N CYS A 30 -1.39 -5.31 3.46
CA CYS A 30 -0.54 -4.12 3.66
C CYS A 30 0.09 -4.12 5.06
N GLU A 31 -0.69 -4.44 6.11
CA GLU A 31 -0.18 -4.60 7.47
C GLU A 31 0.93 -5.67 7.55
N GLN A 32 0.80 -6.80 6.86
CA GLN A 32 1.87 -7.79 6.83
C GLN A 32 3.16 -7.27 6.17
N HIS A 33 3.06 -6.44 5.14
CA HIS A 33 4.22 -5.85 4.44
C HIS A 33 4.88 -4.68 5.19
N GLY A 34 4.18 -4.01 6.10
CA GLY A 34 4.74 -2.98 6.98
C GLY A 34 5.39 -3.53 8.25
N ASN A 35 5.40 -4.85 8.44
CA ASN A 35 5.95 -5.46 9.64
C ASN A 35 7.49 -5.35 9.70
N THR A 36 8.01 -4.95 10.86
CA THR A 36 9.44 -4.93 11.16
C THR A 36 9.71 -5.66 12.47
N THR A 37 10.95 -6.11 12.70
CA THR A 37 11.37 -6.77 13.95
C THR A 37 11.66 -5.77 15.09
N THR A 38 11.13 -4.56 15.01
CA THR A 38 11.30 -3.52 16.03
C THR A 38 10.04 -3.41 16.89
N TRP A 39 10.12 -2.66 17.98
CA TRP A 39 8.97 -2.37 18.84
C TRP A 39 8.14 -1.17 18.37
N ILE A 40 8.40 -0.66 17.16
CA ILE A 40 7.67 0.47 16.59
C ILE A 40 6.32 -0.02 16.07
N ALA A 41 5.28 0.81 16.20
CA ALA A 41 3.97 0.53 15.62
C ALA A 41 4.10 0.30 14.11
N ASN A 42 3.28 -0.60 13.57
CA ASN A 42 3.30 -0.92 12.15
C ASN A 42 2.93 0.31 11.30
N GLU A 43 3.74 0.61 10.29
CA GLU A 43 3.53 1.69 9.32
C GLU A 43 3.25 1.07 7.94
N PRO A 44 2.02 0.58 7.68
CA PRO A 44 1.73 -0.15 6.46
C PRO A 44 1.70 0.76 5.21
N PRO A 45 2.10 0.23 4.04
CA PRO A 45 1.88 0.91 2.75
C PRO A 45 0.39 1.00 2.40
N ASP A 46 0.05 1.88 1.45
CA ASP A 46 -1.34 2.01 0.96
C ASP A 46 -1.71 0.92 -0.08
N ALA A 47 -0.72 0.30 -0.73
CA ALA A 47 -0.89 -0.81 -1.65
C ALA A 47 0.42 -1.61 -1.83
N VAL A 48 0.30 -2.88 -2.25
CA VAL A 48 1.42 -3.80 -2.53
C VAL A 48 1.29 -4.34 -3.95
N VAL A 49 2.39 -4.37 -4.71
CA VAL A 49 2.47 -5.02 -6.03
C VAL A 49 3.36 -6.25 -5.92
N TYR A 50 2.97 -7.37 -6.55
CA TYR A 50 3.70 -8.64 -6.52
C TYR A 50 3.88 -9.24 -7.92
N PRO A 51 4.91 -10.10 -8.15
CA PRO A 51 5.16 -10.75 -9.44
C PRO A 51 4.06 -11.71 -9.90
#